data_AF-A0A3N5NQT3-F1
#
_entry.id   AF-A0A3N5NQT3-F1
#
_cell.length_a   1.000
_cell.length_b   1.000
_cell.length_c   1.000
_cell.angle_alpha   90.00
_cell.angle_beta   90.00
_cell.angle_gamma   90.00
#
_symmetry.space_group_name_H-M   'P 1'
#
loop_
_entity.id
_entity.type
_entity.pdbx_description
1 polymer ?
#
loop_
_entity_poly.entity_id
_entity_poly.type
_entity_poly.pdbx_seq_one_letter_code
_entity_poly.pdbx_strand_id
1 'polypeptide(L)'
;MRILMFGWEFPPHISGGLGTACYGLTRGMSAIPGLEILFVVPKAYGDEDQSKIRLLGAGNVTLDFRRVADREYLNELSYLEVNSNLVPYTSPEEYEQLVKKAEYSGKRFIETSMGGTLHFTGRYGDNLWEEIANYAIVAGEIAQKYPFDVIHAHDWLT
;
A
#
# COMPACT_ATOMS: atom_id res chain seq x y z
N MET A 1 -11.63 -4.00 20.87
CA MET A 1 -11.89 -3.32 19.58
C MET A 1 -10.72 -3.61 18.65
N ARG A 2 -11.01 -4.04 17.43
CA ARG A 2 -10.04 -4.43 16.41
C ARG A 2 -9.92 -3.35 15.35
N ILE A 3 -8.72 -2.84 15.16
CA ILE A 3 -8.44 -1.75 14.23
C ILE A 3 -7.51 -2.27 13.15
N LEU A 4 -7.94 -2.11 11.91
CA LEU A 4 -7.11 -2.30 10.73
C LEU A 4 -6.55 -0.94 10.31
N MET A 5 -5.24 -0.81 10.35
CA MET A 5 -4.53 0.39 9.94
C MET A 5 -3.72 0.13 8.68
N PHE A 6 -3.80 1.05 7.71
CA PHE A 6 -2.98 1.04 6.51
C PHE A 6 -2.05 2.26 6.50
N GLY A 7 -0.78 2.04 6.18
CA GLY A 7 0.17 3.08 5.82
C GLY A 7 1.28 2.55 4.93
N TRP A 8 2.05 3.45 4.31
CA TRP A 8 3.18 3.10 3.44
C TRP A 8 4.48 2.89 4.21
N GLU A 9 4.61 3.56 5.35
CA GLU A 9 5.85 3.68 6.11
C GLU A 9 5.67 3.25 7.57
N PHE A 10 6.67 2.57 8.13
CA PHE A 10 6.74 2.29 9.55
C PHE A 10 8.20 2.21 10.03
N PRO A 11 8.58 2.87 11.14
CA PRO A 11 9.95 2.87 11.61
C PRO A 11 10.51 1.46 11.89
N PRO A 12 11.81 1.21 11.60
CA PRO A 12 12.84 2.19 11.21
C PRO A 12 12.94 2.44 9.69
N HIS A 13 12.14 1.77 8.86
CA HIS A 13 12.27 1.86 7.40
C HIS A 13 11.42 2.96 6.82
N ILE A 14 12.01 3.69 5.87
CA ILE A 14 11.31 4.74 5.11
C ILE A 14 10.65 5.72 6.09
N SER A 15 11.36 6.09 7.16
CA SER A 15 10.78 6.80 8.31
C SER A 15 10.85 8.32 8.11
N GLY A 16 10.01 8.84 7.22
CA GLY A 16 9.73 10.27 7.12
C GLY A 16 8.85 10.78 8.27
N GLY A 17 8.25 11.96 8.08
CA GLY A 17 7.28 12.51 9.04
C GLY A 17 6.04 11.61 9.19
N LEU A 18 5.62 10.94 8.11
CA LEU A 18 4.46 10.06 8.08
C LEU A 18 4.68 8.81 8.94
N GLY A 19 5.74 8.05 8.68
CA GLY A 19 6.08 6.87 9.49
C GLY A 19 6.20 7.20 10.99
N THR A 20 6.77 8.36 11.33
CA THR A 20 6.87 8.84 12.72
C THR A 20 5.50 9.14 13.34
N ALA A 21 4.60 9.77 12.60
CA ALA A 21 3.24 10.05 13.05
C ALA A 21 2.44 8.75 13.27
N CYS A 22 2.50 7.80 12.33
CA CYS A 22 1.89 6.48 12.44
C CYS A 22 2.42 5.71 13.67
N TYR A 23 3.73 5.77 13.91
CA TYR A 23 4.34 5.17 15.10
C TYR A 23 3.84 5.81 16.39
N GLY A 24 3.79 7.14 16.47
CA GLY A 24 3.27 7.85 17.65
C GLY A 24 1.81 7.53 17.94
N LEU A 25 0.98 7.48 16.89
CA LEU A 25 -0.45 7.18 16.99
C LEU A 25 -0.68 5.74 17.44
N THR A 26 -0.02 4.77 16.81
CA THR A 26 -0.11 3.34 17.21
C THR A 26 0.41 3.11 18.63
N ARG A 27 1.50 3.78 19.03
CA ARG A 27 2.01 3.77 20.42
C ARG A 27 0.97 4.30 21.41
N GLY A 28 0.37 5.46 21.15
CA GLY A 28 -0.65 6.05 22.03
C GLY A 28 -1.89 5.16 22.15
N MET A 29 -2.37 4.65 21.02
CA MET A 29 -3.53 3.76 20.97
C MET A 29 -3.27 2.41 21.66
N SER A 30 -2.06 1.86 21.56
CA SER A 30 -1.70 0.60 22.22
C SER A 30 -1.72 0.67 23.76
N ALA A 31 -1.76 1.87 24.35
CA ALA A 31 -1.92 2.03 25.79
C ALA A 31 -3.37 1.84 26.25
N ILE A 32 -4.34 1.86 25.33
CA ILE A 32 -5.76 1.68 25.63
C ILE A 32 -6.06 0.18 25.78
N PRO A 33 -6.54 -0.28 26.96
CA PRO A 33 -6.83 -1.69 27.18
C PRO A 33 -7.91 -2.24 26.22
N GLY A 34 -7.68 -3.45 25.70
CA GLY A 34 -8.64 -4.13 24.82
C GLY A 34 -8.63 -3.64 23.36
N LEU A 35 -7.67 -2.79 22.98
CA LEU A 35 -7.45 -2.39 21.59
C LEU A 35 -6.44 -3.34 20.92
N GLU A 36 -6.83 -3.90 19.78
CA GLU A 36 -5.98 -4.75 18.95
C GLU A 36 -5.74 -4.04 17.61
N ILE A 37 -4.48 -3.75 17.30
CA ILE A 37 -4.10 -3.00 16.09
C ILE A 37 -3.33 -3.93 15.15
N LEU A 38 -3.87 -4.10 13.93
CA LEU A 38 -3.15 -4.67 12.80
C LEU A 38 -2.73 -3.52 11.89
N PHE A 39 -1.43 -3.26 11.81
CA PHE A 39 -0.87 -2.26 10.91
C PHE A 39 -0.32 -2.96 9.67
N VAL A 40 -0.76 -2.53 8.50
CA VAL A 40 -0.34 -3.09 7.21
C VAL A 40 0.57 -2.07 6.53
N VAL A 41 1.68 -2.58 5.97
CA VAL A 41 2.64 -1.85 5.13
C VAL A 41 2.87 -2.61 3.83
N PRO A 42 3.31 -1.98 2.73
CA PRO A 42 3.63 -2.70 1.48
C PRO A 42 4.66 -3.81 1.71
N LYS A 43 5.73 -3.48 2.46
CA LYS A 43 6.83 -4.38 2.77
C LYS A 43 7.25 -4.22 4.23
N ALA A 44 7.24 -5.33 4.95
CA ALA A 44 7.82 -5.44 6.29
C ALA A 44 9.21 -6.07 6.20
N TYR A 45 10.17 -5.53 6.95
CA TYR A 45 11.58 -5.89 6.94
C TYR A 45 11.96 -6.80 8.13
N GLY A 46 11.12 -6.86 9.17
CA GLY A 46 11.21 -7.79 10.29
C GLY A 46 11.94 -7.26 11.52
N ASP A 47 12.55 -6.08 11.42
CA ASP A 47 13.22 -5.34 12.50
C ASP A 47 12.37 -4.18 13.05
N GLU A 48 11.13 -4.04 12.59
CA GLU A 48 10.19 -3.05 13.11
C GLU A 48 9.69 -3.39 14.54
N ASP A 49 9.37 -2.37 15.32
CA ASP A 49 8.85 -2.52 16.68
C ASP A 49 7.43 -3.10 16.67
N GLN A 50 7.34 -4.42 16.88
CA GLN A 50 6.08 -5.17 17.03
C GLN A 50 5.69 -5.41 18.50
N SER A 51 6.31 -4.72 19.45
CA SER A 51 6.08 -4.97 20.89
C SER A 51 4.64 -4.73 21.33
N LYS A 52 3.91 -3.85 20.64
CA LYS A 52 2.57 -3.40 21.02
C LYS A 52 1.54 -3.43 19.89
N ILE A 53 1.98 -3.67 18.66
CA ILE A 53 1.12 -3.78 17.48
C ILE A 53 1.53 -4.98 16.65
N ARG A 54 0.61 -5.49 15.85
CA ARG A 54 0.93 -6.51 14.84
C ARG A 54 1.21 -5.81 13.52
N LEU A 55 2.44 -5.92 13.02
CA LEU A 55 2.81 -5.43 11.69
C LEU A 55 2.64 -6.53 10.65
N LEU A 56 2.08 -6.19 9.49
CA LEU A 56 1.88 -7.11 8.37
C LEU A 56 2.35 -6.48 7.07
N GLY A 57 3.31 -7.13 6.39
CA GLY A 57 3.66 -6.78 5.02
C GLY A 57 2.61 -7.31 4.04
N ALA A 58 2.10 -6.46 3.16
CA ALA A 58 1.14 -6.85 2.11
C ALA A 58 1.71 -7.93 1.19
N GLY A 59 3.03 -7.91 0.93
CA GLY A 59 3.69 -8.96 0.14
C GLY A 59 3.65 -10.36 0.76
N ASN A 60 3.31 -10.47 2.05
CA ASN A 60 3.19 -11.75 2.75
C ASN A 60 1.74 -12.27 2.78
N VAL A 61 0.81 -11.58 2.12
CA VAL A 61 -0.60 -11.98 2.07
C VAL A 61 -0.87 -12.82 0.83
N THR A 62 -1.27 -14.07 1.05
CA THR A 62 -1.71 -14.96 -0.03
C THR A 62 -3.12 -14.58 -0.49
N LEU A 63 -3.27 -14.36 -1.80
CA LEU A 63 -4.53 -14.07 -2.47
C LEU A 63 -5.06 -15.34 -3.15
N ASP A 64 -6.36 -15.60 -2.99
CA ASP A 64 -7.08 -16.59 -3.80
C ASP A 64 -7.69 -15.89 -5.02
N PHE A 65 -6.92 -15.80 -6.11
CA PHE A 65 -7.32 -15.02 -7.29
C PHE A 65 -8.60 -15.53 -7.98
N ARG A 66 -8.99 -16.80 -7.78
CA ARG A 66 -10.28 -17.31 -8.27
C ARG A 66 -11.44 -16.56 -7.61
N ARG A 67 -11.27 -16.16 -6.35
CA ARG A 67 -12.24 -15.32 -5.64
C ARG A 67 -12.06 -13.86 -5.97
N VAL A 68 -10.84 -13.35 -6.15
CA VAL A 68 -10.55 -11.93 -6.41
C VAL A 68 -11.19 -11.45 -7.72
N ALA A 69 -11.13 -12.24 -8.79
CA ALA A 69 -11.72 -11.87 -10.09
C ALA A 69 -13.26 -11.77 -10.05
N ASP A 70 -13.91 -12.51 -9.14
CA ASP A 70 -15.36 -12.50 -8.95
C ASP A 70 -15.84 -11.38 -7.99
N ARG A 71 -14.94 -10.54 -7.46
CA ARG A 71 -15.33 -9.55 -6.44
C ARG A 71 -15.77 -8.23 -7.06
N GLU A 72 -17.01 -7.85 -6.77
CA GLU A 72 -17.65 -6.61 -7.24
C GLU A 72 -16.87 -5.34 -6.89
N TYR A 73 -16.10 -5.30 -5.79
CA TYR A 73 -15.35 -4.10 -5.41
C TYR A 73 -14.27 -3.68 -6.41
N LEU A 74 -13.76 -4.61 -7.24
CA LEU A 74 -12.84 -4.25 -8.32
C LEU A 74 -13.55 -3.46 -9.42
N ASN A 75 -14.85 -3.70 -9.62
CA ASN A 75 -15.69 -2.93 -10.54
C ASN A 75 -16.09 -1.57 -9.95
N GLU A 76 -16.08 -1.42 -8.62
CA GLU A 76 -16.37 -0.16 -7.93
C GLU A 76 -15.15 0.78 -7.82
N LEU A 77 -13.95 0.29 -8.17
CA LEU A 77 -12.73 1.08 -8.11
C LEU A 77 -12.66 2.04 -9.31
N SER A 78 -13.23 3.23 -9.15
CA SER A 78 -13.17 4.29 -10.15
C SER A 78 -11.86 5.07 -10.03
N TYR A 79 -10.94 4.87 -10.98
CA TYR A 79 -9.76 5.72 -11.14
C TYR A 79 -10.11 6.95 -11.99
N LEU A 80 -9.94 8.15 -11.44
CA LEU A 80 -9.96 9.38 -12.22
C LEU A 80 -8.53 9.78 -12.55
N GLU A 81 -8.00 9.26 -13.65
CA GLU A 81 -6.68 9.66 -14.14
C GLU A 81 -6.77 11.05 -14.78
N VAL A 82 -6.10 12.03 -14.18
CA VAL A 82 -5.86 13.32 -14.82
C VAL A 82 -4.52 13.21 -15.54
N ASN A 83 -4.58 13.02 -16.85
CA ASN A 83 -3.38 13.03 -17.69
C ASN A 83 -2.73 14.41 -17.59
N SER A 84 -1.59 14.48 -16.90
CA SER A 84 -0.79 15.68 -16.75
C SER A 84 0.51 15.51 -17.52
N ASN A 85 0.77 16.45 -18.41
CA ASN A 85 2.07 16.57 -19.08
C ASN A 85 3.11 17.26 -18.17
N LEU A 86 2.85 17.40 -16.86
CA LEU A 86 3.81 18.00 -15.93
C LEU A 86 4.63 16.92 -15.26
N VAL A 87 5.93 16.93 -15.51
CA VAL A 87 6.90 16.12 -14.77
C VAL A 87 7.74 17.08 -13.90
N PRO A 88 7.60 17.06 -12.57
CA PRO A 88 8.35 17.94 -11.70
C PRO A 88 9.84 17.57 -11.68
N TYR A 89 10.70 18.58 -11.50
CA TYR A 89 12.15 18.44 -11.35
C TYR A 89 12.90 17.83 -12.55
N THR A 90 12.34 17.90 -13.78
CA THR A 90 13.02 17.46 -15.01
C THR A 90 13.57 18.61 -15.84
N SER A 91 14.69 18.38 -16.51
CA SER A 91 15.18 19.25 -17.59
C SER A 91 14.36 19.10 -18.87
N PRO A 92 14.39 20.08 -19.80
CA PRO A 92 13.68 19.99 -21.08
C PRO A 92 14.04 18.74 -21.90
N GLU A 93 15.31 18.32 -21.88
CA GLU A 93 15.80 17.17 -22.62
C GLU A 93 15.30 15.84 -22.03
N GLU A 94 15.26 15.73 -20.69
CA GLU A 94 14.70 14.58 -19.98
C GLU A 94 13.19 14.48 -20.18
N TYR A 95 12.50 15.62 -20.14
CA TYR A 95 11.08 15.69 -20.40
C TYR A 95 10.72 15.17 -21.79
N GLU A 96 11.49 15.51 -22.82
CA GLU A 96 11.26 15.02 -24.18
C GLU A 96 11.38 13.48 -24.28
N GLN A 97 12.29 12.88 -23.52
CA GLN A 97 12.43 11.43 -23.45
C GLN A 97 11.28 10.76 -22.69
N LEU A 98 10.79 11.38 -21.62
CA LEU A 98 9.71 10.86 -20.79
C LEU A 98 8.36 10.91 -21.52
N VAL A 99 8.07 12.02 -22.22
CA VAL A 99 6.86 12.15 -23.05
C VAL A 99 6.84 11.07 -24.15
N LYS A 100 7.98 10.83 -24.82
CA LYS A 100 8.09 9.78 -25.85
C LYS A 100 7.90 8.36 -25.31
N LYS A 101 8.26 8.09 -24.06
CA LYS A 101 8.05 6.78 -23.41
C LYS A 101 6.61 6.58 -22.93
N ALA A 102 5.95 7.65 -22.48
CA ALA A 102 4.58 7.60 -21.96
C ALA A 102 3.55 7.22 -23.03
N GLU A 103 3.79 7.55 -24.30
CA GLU A 103 2.92 7.20 -25.43
C GLU A 103 2.79 5.68 -25.69
N TYR A 104 3.59 4.83 -25.05
CA TYR A 104 3.62 3.37 -25.27
C TYR A 104 3.08 2.50 -24.11
N SER A 105 2.60 3.09 -23.03
CA SER A 105 2.20 2.33 -21.83
C SER A 105 0.73 1.87 -21.90
N GLY A 106 0.46 0.84 -22.71
CA GLY A 106 -0.80 0.09 -22.65
C GLY A 106 -0.90 -0.77 -21.38
N LYS A 107 -2.07 -0.72 -20.72
CA LYS A 107 -2.55 -1.55 -19.60
C LYS A 107 -1.57 -2.59 -19.06
N ARG A 108 -0.96 -2.30 -17.91
CA ARG A 108 -0.12 -3.24 -17.18
C ARG A 108 -0.97 -4.31 -16.50
N PHE A 109 -0.65 -5.56 -16.78
CA PHE A 109 -1.16 -6.72 -16.08
C PHE A 109 -0.48 -6.82 -14.70
N ILE A 110 -1.23 -7.25 -13.70
CA ILE A 110 -0.71 -7.54 -12.36
C ILE A 110 0.27 -8.74 -12.48
N GLU A 111 1.56 -8.51 -12.27
CA GLU A 111 2.55 -9.60 -12.21
C GLU A 111 2.50 -10.31 -10.86
N THR A 112 2.14 -11.59 -10.87
CA THR A 112 2.02 -12.42 -9.66
C THR A 112 3.20 -13.38 -9.50
N SER A 113 3.63 -13.63 -8.27
CA SER A 113 4.52 -14.75 -7.97
C SER A 113 3.75 -16.09 -7.99
N MET A 114 4.45 -17.20 -8.24
CA MET A 114 3.88 -18.57 -8.27
C MET A 114 3.15 -19.02 -6.98
N GLY A 115 3.18 -18.22 -5.90
CA GLY A 115 2.53 -18.49 -4.62
C GLY A 115 1.25 -17.70 -4.35
N GLY A 116 0.74 -16.92 -5.31
CA GLY A 116 -0.46 -16.11 -5.12
C GLY A 116 -0.24 -14.87 -4.23
N THR A 117 1.01 -14.45 -4.04
CA THR A 117 1.35 -13.18 -3.37
C THR A 117 1.77 -12.14 -4.40
N LEU A 118 1.49 -10.87 -4.08
CA LEU A 118 1.94 -9.72 -4.87
C LEU A 118 3.28 -9.22 -4.34
N HIS A 119 4.18 -8.82 -5.23
CA HIS A 119 5.48 -8.31 -4.85
C HIS A 119 5.39 -6.79 -4.62
N PHE A 120 5.96 -6.33 -3.51
CA PHE A 120 6.08 -4.90 -3.18
C PHE A 120 7.54 -4.56 -2.93
N THR A 121 8.01 -3.47 -3.52
CA THR A 121 9.31 -2.90 -3.14
C THR A 121 9.17 -2.05 -1.88
N GLY A 122 8.00 -1.43 -1.68
CA GLY A 122 7.71 -0.48 -0.61
C GLY A 122 8.33 0.90 -0.82
N ARG A 123 9.01 1.13 -1.96
CA ARG A 123 9.69 2.40 -2.25
C ARG A 123 8.81 3.30 -3.10
N TYR A 124 9.05 4.61 -2.98
CA TYR A 124 8.53 5.60 -3.92
C TYR A 124 9.39 5.58 -5.19
N GLY A 125 8.85 5.06 -6.29
CA GLY A 125 9.56 4.92 -7.56
C GLY A 125 8.61 4.72 -8.75
N ASP A 126 9.17 4.37 -9.91
CA ASP A 126 8.44 4.30 -11.18
C ASP A 126 7.26 3.29 -11.19
N ASN A 127 7.26 2.34 -10.26
CA ASN A 127 6.21 1.33 -10.10
C ASN A 127 5.20 1.67 -8.99
N LEU A 128 5.21 2.88 -8.43
CA LEU A 128 4.38 3.28 -7.29
C LEU A 128 2.88 3.05 -7.56
N TRP A 129 2.37 3.44 -8.73
CA TRP A 129 0.95 3.26 -9.08
C TRP A 129 0.52 1.79 -9.09
N GLU A 130 1.40 0.91 -9.57
CA GLU A 130 1.17 -0.53 -9.57
C GLU A 130 1.21 -1.08 -8.14
N GLU A 131 2.14 -0.63 -7.31
CA GLU A 131 2.17 -0.98 -5.89
C GLU A 131 0.90 -0.51 -5.17
N ILE A 132 0.39 0.70 -5.44
CA ILE A 132 -0.86 1.19 -4.85
C ILE A 132 -2.04 0.30 -5.27
N ALA A 133 -2.15 -0.04 -6.55
CA ALA A 133 -3.22 -0.91 -7.05
C ALA A 133 -3.15 -2.31 -6.42
N ASN A 134 -1.97 -2.91 -6.36
CA ASN A 134 -1.73 -4.19 -5.71
C ASN A 134 -2.05 -4.12 -4.21
N TYR A 135 -1.70 -3.01 -3.56
CA TYR A 135 -1.96 -2.79 -2.14
C TYR A 135 -3.45 -2.70 -1.85
N ALA A 136 -4.23 -2.05 -2.71
CA ALA A 136 -5.69 -1.99 -2.61
C ALA A 136 -6.34 -3.39 -2.71
N ILE A 137 -5.84 -4.26 -3.60
CA ILE A 137 -6.32 -5.65 -3.72
C ILE A 137 -6.06 -6.41 -2.40
N VAL A 138 -4.85 -6.30 -1.87
CA VAL A 138 -4.47 -6.95 -0.60
C VAL A 138 -5.26 -6.39 0.57
N ALA A 139 -5.47 -5.08 0.62
CA ALA A 139 -6.29 -4.42 1.63
C ALA A 139 -7.72 -4.97 1.66
N GLY A 140 -8.33 -5.15 0.49
CA GLY A 140 -9.64 -5.78 0.34
C GLY A 140 -9.68 -7.21 0.87
N GLU A 141 -8.65 -8.01 0.58
CA GLU A 141 -8.56 -9.38 1.11
C GLU A 141 -8.40 -9.41 2.64
N ILE A 142 -7.54 -8.55 3.21
CA ILE A 142 -7.34 -8.48 4.65
C ILE A 142 -8.64 -8.09 5.35
N ALA A 143 -9.33 -7.07 4.85
CA ALA A 143 -10.58 -6.57 5.42
C ALA A 143 -11.71 -7.61 5.43
N GLN A 144 -11.71 -8.55 4.46
CA GLN A 144 -12.69 -9.64 4.42
C GLN A 144 -12.28 -10.85 5.26
N LYS A 145 -10.99 -11.09 5.46
CA LYS A 145 -10.47 -12.27 6.15
C LYS A 145 -10.65 -12.22 7.66
N TYR A 146 -10.67 -11.03 8.24
CA TYR A 146 -10.81 -10.84 9.69
C TYR A 146 -11.87 -9.76 9.99
N PRO A 147 -12.63 -9.91 11.09
CA PRO A 147 -13.55 -8.87 11.51
C PRO A 147 -12.78 -7.70 12.16
N PHE A 148 -13.06 -6.49 11.67
CA PHE A 148 -12.54 -5.24 12.22
C PHE A 148 -13.70 -4.31 12.59
N ASP A 149 -13.53 -3.55 13.67
CA ASP A 149 -14.50 -2.55 14.11
C ASP A 149 -14.25 -1.20 13.42
N VAL A 150 -12.97 -0.89 13.16
CA VAL A 150 -12.52 0.36 12.52
C VAL A 150 -11.46 0.05 11.48
N ILE A 151 -11.59 0.64 10.30
CA ILE A 151 -10.56 0.67 9.27
C ILE A 151 -10.07 2.10 9.13
N HIS A 152 -8.76 2.30 9.23
CA HIS A 152 -8.12 3.60 9.15
C HIS A 152 -6.97 3.56 8.16
N ALA A 153 -6.99 4.45 7.16
CA ALA A 153 -5.86 4.66 6.27
C ALA A 153 -5.27 6.03 6.59
N HIS A 154 -3.98 6.06 6.94
CA HIS A 154 -3.26 7.31 7.15
C HIS A 154 -2.08 7.35 6.20
N ASP A 155 -2.28 8.03 5.08
CA ASP A 155 -1.26 8.14 4.06
C ASP A 155 -1.45 9.38 3.20
N TRP A 156 -0.34 9.90 2.71
CA TRP A 156 -0.29 10.91 1.66
C TRP A 156 1.00 10.68 0.88
N LEU A 157 0.84 10.10 -0.31
CA LEU A 157 1.96 9.80 -1.19
C LEU A 157 2.32 11.10 -1.92
N THR A 158 3.51 11.64 -1.68
CA THR A 158 4.05 12.85 -2.36
C THR A 158 4.98 12.50 -3.50
#